data_AF-A0A1I7W063-F1
#
_entry.id   AF-A0A1I7W063-F1
#
_cell.length_a   1.000
_cell.length_b   1.000
_cell.length_c   1.000
_cell.angle_alpha   90.00
_cell.angle_beta   90.00
_cell.angle_gamma   90.00
#
_symmetry.space_group_name_H-M   'P 1'
#
loop_
_entity.id
_entity.type
_entity.pdbx_description
1 polymer ?
#
loop_
_entity_poly.entity_id
_entity_poly.type
_entity_poly.pdbx_seq_one_letter_code
_entity_poly.pdbx_strand_id
1 'polypeptide(L)'
;MIVGSGDIDKLRKDHMYPKEVTCAVNANLNSELEKFWKLEMIGIQEPPTADDEDQALTYYKRIILEENGRYEVRWPWKNSIQNLSDNYGLCVGRLKSLVTRLQNRSMLPAYHMTIMEQLNSGIIEEVSPNDEVGAIHYLPHHKMLTPSENTTKLRIVYDA
;
A
#
# COMPACT_ATOMS: atom_id res chain seq x y z
N MET A 1 12.97 -63.58 -23.64
CA MET A 1 12.20 -64.79 -23.98
C MET A 1 12.02 -65.51 -22.65
N ILE A 2 10.91 -65.38 -21.94
CA ILE A 2 9.60 -66.01 -22.19
C ILE A 2 8.51 -65.05 -21.71
N VAL A 3 7.54 -64.77 -22.57
CA VAL A 3 6.23 -64.20 -22.22
C VAL A 3 5.36 -65.37 -21.77
N GLY A 4 4.93 -65.37 -20.51
CA GLY A 4 3.99 -66.32 -19.95
C GLY A 4 2.61 -65.69 -19.86
N SER A 5 1.75 -65.99 -20.83
CA SER A 5 0.31 -65.74 -20.83
C SER A 5 -0.36 -66.57 -19.73
N GLY A 6 -1.03 -65.91 -18.80
CA GLY A 6 -1.85 -66.56 -17.77
C GLY A 6 -3.16 -65.81 -17.58
N ASP A 7 -4.25 -66.46 -17.97
CA ASP A 7 -5.66 -66.07 -17.82
C ASP A 7 -5.97 -65.24 -16.56
N ILE A 8 -6.21 -63.94 -16.76
CA ILE A 8 -6.70 -63.01 -15.73
C ILE A 8 -8.22 -63.12 -15.50
N ASP A 9 -8.91 -64.01 -16.22
CA ASP A 9 -10.38 -64.08 -16.25
C ASP A 9 -11.01 -65.01 -15.19
N LYS A 10 -10.25 -65.56 -14.23
CA LYS A 10 -10.78 -66.55 -13.27
C LYS A 10 -10.84 -66.15 -11.79
N LEU A 11 -10.59 -64.88 -11.43
CA LEU A 11 -10.82 -64.41 -10.05
C LEU A 11 -11.83 -63.26 -9.93
N ARG A 12 -12.66 -63.04 -10.95
CA ARG A 12 -13.84 -62.16 -10.85
C ARG A 12 -14.99 -62.89 -10.14
N LYS A 13 -14.86 -63.12 -8.84
CA LYS A 13 -15.99 -63.36 -7.92
C LYS A 13 -15.69 -62.77 -6.57
N ASP A 14 -15.81 -61.45 -6.49
CA ASP A 14 -16.48 -60.78 -5.39
C ASP A 14 -16.98 -59.43 -5.92
N HIS A 15 -18.30 -59.31 -6.08
CA HIS A 15 -18.96 -58.04 -6.34
C HIS A 15 -18.87 -57.20 -5.05
N MET A 16 -17.71 -56.61 -4.80
CA MET A 16 -17.61 -55.53 -3.83
C MET A 16 -18.14 -54.28 -4.52
N TYR A 17 -19.41 -53.98 -4.30
CA TYR A 17 -19.98 -52.67 -4.66
C TYR A 17 -19.04 -51.58 -4.11
N PRO A 18 -18.74 -50.51 -4.88
CA PRO A 18 -18.01 -49.39 -4.32
C PRO A 18 -18.89 -48.83 -3.20
N LYS A 19 -18.49 -49.03 -1.95
CA LYS A 19 -19.06 -48.25 -0.86
C LYS A 19 -18.61 -46.82 -1.13
N GLU A 20 -19.54 -45.96 -1.52
CA GLU A 20 -19.30 -44.52 -1.50
C GLU A 20 -18.90 -44.15 -0.07
N VAL A 21 -17.62 -43.84 0.10
CA VAL A 21 -17.14 -43.21 1.33
C VAL A 21 -17.51 -41.75 1.20
N THR A 22 -18.69 -41.40 1.71
CA THR A 22 -19.10 -40.00 1.84
C THR A 22 -18.35 -39.41 3.03
N CYS A 23 -17.22 -38.75 2.74
CA CYS A 23 -16.54 -37.92 3.72
C CYS A 23 -17.40 -36.68 3.96
N ALA A 24 -18.31 -36.71 4.94
CA ALA A 24 -18.95 -35.51 5.42
C ALA A 24 -17.90 -34.70 6.20
N VAL A 25 -17.31 -33.70 5.54
CA VAL A 25 -16.55 -32.68 6.24
C VAL A 25 -17.57 -31.86 7.00
N ASN A 26 -17.69 -32.09 8.30
CA ASN A 26 -18.43 -31.21 9.19
C ASN A 26 -17.58 -29.96 9.42
N ALA A 27 -17.38 -29.20 8.34
CA ALA A 27 -16.75 -27.90 8.41
C ALA A 27 -17.75 -26.98 9.07
N ASN A 28 -17.48 -26.58 10.31
CA ASN A 28 -18.09 -25.37 10.82
C ASN A 28 -17.53 -24.22 9.98
N LEU A 29 -18.25 -23.87 8.90
CA LEU A 29 -17.90 -22.84 7.93
C LEU A 29 -17.43 -21.55 8.61
N ASN A 30 -18.05 -21.19 9.74
CA ASN A 30 -17.66 -20.02 10.53
C ASN A 30 -16.24 -20.14 11.08
N SER A 31 -15.85 -21.32 11.55
CA SER A 31 -14.50 -21.56 12.09
C SER A 31 -13.41 -21.61 11.01
N GLU A 32 -13.73 -22.07 9.80
CA GLU A 32 -12.79 -22.05 8.68
C GLU A 32 -12.64 -20.64 8.13
N LEU A 33 -13.76 -19.89 8.03
CA LEU A 33 -13.75 -18.49 7.64
C LEU A 33 -12.96 -17.64 8.66
N GLU A 34 -13.16 -17.87 9.95
CA GLU A 34 -12.42 -17.18 11.01
C GLU A 34 -10.92 -17.50 10.95
N LYS A 35 -10.54 -18.76 10.69
CA LYS A 35 -9.14 -19.14 10.48
C LYS A 35 -8.54 -18.48 9.24
N PHE A 36 -9.30 -18.43 8.15
CA PHE A 36 -8.89 -17.77 6.92
C PHE A 36 -8.64 -16.27 7.15
N TRP A 37 -9.56 -15.56 7.82
CA TRP A 37 -9.39 -14.15 8.14
C TRP A 37 -8.24 -13.91 9.13
N LYS A 38 -8.06 -14.80 10.13
CA LYS A 38 -6.90 -14.73 11.04
C LYS A 38 -5.58 -14.90 10.32
N LEU A 39 -5.50 -15.76 9.29
CA LEU A 39 -4.31 -15.96 8.48
C LEU A 39 -4.03 -14.75 7.57
N GLU A 40 -5.05 -14.19 6.91
CA GLU A 40 -4.94 -12.96 6.12
C GLU A 40 -4.56 -11.74 6.99
N MET A 41 -4.97 -11.73 8.26
CA MET A 41 -4.63 -10.68 9.22
C MET A 41 -3.28 -10.89 9.94
N ILE A 42 -2.49 -11.92 9.59
CA ILE A 42 -1.14 -12.09 10.15
C ILE A 42 -0.30 -10.84 9.82
N GLY A 43 0.06 -10.09 10.87
CA GLY A 43 0.82 -8.84 10.78
C GLY A 43 0.06 -7.61 11.30
N ILE A 44 -1.27 -7.69 11.44
CA ILE A 44 -2.12 -6.65 12.05
C ILE A 44 -2.57 -7.18 13.41
N GLN A 45 -1.78 -6.93 14.46
CA GLN A 45 -2.00 -7.53 15.78
C GLN A 45 -2.66 -6.62 16.81
N GLU A 46 -2.87 -5.32 16.52
CA GLU A 46 -3.58 -4.43 17.44
C GLU A 46 -5.06 -4.40 17.04
N PRO A 47 -5.96 -5.16 17.71
CA PRO A 47 -7.38 -4.85 17.61
C PRO A 47 -7.56 -3.43 18.15
N PRO A 48 -8.21 -2.51 17.40
CA PRO A 48 -8.56 -1.22 17.96
C PRO A 48 -9.39 -1.50 19.23
N THR A 49 -8.94 -0.98 20.36
CA THR A 49 -9.79 -1.02 21.54
C THR A 49 -10.98 -0.10 21.29
N ALA A 50 -12.14 -0.37 21.89
CA ALA A 50 -13.30 0.51 21.75
C ALA A 50 -12.97 1.97 22.13
N ASP A 51 -11.98 2.15 23.01
CA ASP A 51 -11.46 3.45 23.43
C ASP A 51 -10.65 4.16 22.32
N ASP A 52 -9.94 3.43 21.45
CA ASP A 52 -9.15 4.00 20.35
C ASP A 52 -10.03 4.66 19.29
N GLU A 53 -11.17 4.03 18.95
CA GLU A 53 -12.11 4.57 17.96
C GLU A 53 -12.83 5.82 18.49
N ASP A 54 -13.32 5.77 19.73
CA ASP A 54 -13.98 6.90 20.38
C ASP A 54 -13.01 8.08 20.57
N GLN A 55 -11.76 7.82 20.94
CA GLN A 55 -10.71 8.85 21.03
C GLN A 55 -10.37 9.44 19.66
N ALA A 56 -10.23 8.62 18.62
CA ALA A 56 -9.97 9.08 17.26
C ALA A 56 -11.12 9.95 16.73
N LEU A 57 -12.37 9.53 16.94
CA LEU A 57 -13.55 10.28 16.52
C LEU A 57 -13.69 11.59 17.30
N THR A 58 -13.41 11.58 18.60
CA THR A 58 -13.42 12.78 19.45
C THR A 58 -12.33 13.76 19.02
N TYR A 59 -11.12 13.26 18.74
CA TYR A 59 -10.02 14.07 18.23
C TYR A 59 -10.38 14.67 16.87
N TYR A 60 -10.90 13.86 15.93
CA TYR A 60 -11.29 14.31 14.60
C TYR A 60 -12.34 15.43 14.64
N LYS A 61 -13.41 15.26 15.44
CA LYS A 61 -14.43 16.29 15.65
C LYS A 61 -13.86 17.59 16.22
N ARG A 62 -12.76 17.53 16.97
CA ARG A 62 -12.08 18.72 17.52
C ARG A 62 -11.21 19.45 16.48
N ILE A 63 -10.64 18.72 15.53
CA ILE A 63 -9.65 19.27 14.58
C ILE A 63 -10.22 19.59 13.20
N ILE A 64 -11.46 19.19 12.92
CA ILE A 64 -12.18 19.58 11.71
C ILE A 64 -12.75 20.99 11.88
N LEU A 65 -12.50 21.84 10.91
CA LEU A 65 -13.02 23.20 10.79
C LEU A 65 -13.79 23.29 9.48
N GLU A 66 -14.92 24.00 9.49
CA GLU A 66 -15.62 24.35 8.26
C GLU A 66 -15.34 25.82 7.97
N GLU A 67 -14.64 26.09 6.87
CA GLU A 67 -14.34 27.44 6.41
C GLU A 67 -14.71 27.58 4.93
N ASN A 68 -15.50 28.60 4.60
CA ASN A 68 -15.94 28.89 3.23
C ASN A 68 -16.60 27.70 2.50
N GLY A 69 -17.36 26.86 3.22
CA GLY A 69 -18.02 25.67 2.69
C GLY A 69 -17.07 24.52 2.36
N ARG A 70 -15.83 24.56 2.87
CA ARG A 70 -14.85 23.47 2.80
C ARG A 70 -14.48 23.02 4.20
N TYR A 71 -14.24 21.73 4.34
CA TYR A 71 -13.71 21.17 5.57
C TYR A 71 -12.18 21.18 5.54
N GLU A 72 -11.58 21.79 6.56
CA GLU A 72 -10.16 21.73 6.84
C GLU A 72 -9.93 20.83 8.04
N VAL A 73 -8.97 19.91 7.94
CA VAL A 73 -8.69 18.94 9.00
C VAL A 73 -7.19 18.98 9.26
N ARG A 74 -6.80 19.13 10.53
CA ARG A 74 -5.37 19.01 10.90
C ARG A 74 -4.88 17.59 10.70
N TRP A 75 -3.59 17.41 10.46
CA TRP A 75 -3.03 16.08 10.32
C TRP A 75 -3.20 15.27 11.62
N PRO A 76 -3.82 14.07 11.58
CA PRO A 76 -4.05 13.27 12.78
C PRO A 76 -2.78 12.50 13.15
N TRP A 77 -1.91 13.16 13.92
CA TRP A 77 -0.72 12.52 14.46
C TRP A 77 -1.09 11.48 15.53
N LYS A 78 -0.71 10.21 15.33
CA LYS A 78 -0.69 9.22 16.43
C LYS A 78 0.37 9.71 17.43
N ASN A 79 0.05 9.76 18.72
CA ASN A 79 0.90 10.33 19.78
C ASN A 79 2.36 9.84 19.68
N SER A 80 3.25 10.64 19.06
CA SER A 80 4.73 10.57 19.05
C SER A 80 5.34 11.23 17.80
N ILE A 81 5.03 12.51 17.54
CA ILE A 81 5.83 13.33 16.59
C ILE A 81 7.34 13.24 16.94
N GLN A 82 7.65 13.00 18.21
CA GLN A 82 9.00 12.85 18.77
C GLN A 82 9.83 11.68 18.19
N ASN A 83 9.22 10.72 17.48
CA ASN A 83 9.92 9.54 16.94
C ASN A 83 10.18 9.60 15.42
N LEU A 84 9.88 10.71 14.75
CA LEU A 84 10.13 10.82 13.32
C LEU A 84 11.64 11.00 13.08
N SER A 85 12.27 9.99 12.46
CA SER A 85 13.69 10.05 12.17
C SER A 85 14.00 11.03 11.04
N ASP A 86 15.17 11.66 11.12
CA ASP A 86 15.68 12.49 10.04
C ASP A 86 15.99 11.61 8.81
N ASN A 87 15.38 11.96 7.67
CA ASN A 87 15.57 11.29 6.39
C ASN A 87 16.22 12.20 5.33
N TYR A 88 16.72 13.37 5.72
CA TYR A 88 17.28 14.37 4.81
C TYR A 88 18.37 13.78 3.90
N GLY A 89 19.36 13.11 4.50
CA GLY A 89 20.49 12.52 3.75
C GLY A 89 20.04 11.52 2.67
N LEU A 90 19.04 10.68 2.99
CA LEU A 90 18.45 9.73 2.05
C LEU A 90 17.75 10.46 0.90
N CYS A 91 16.92 11.46 1.23
CA CYS A 91 16.15 12.23 0.27
C CYS A 91 17.05 13.05 -0.68
N VAL A 92 18.12 13.67 -0.16
CA VAL A 92 19.13 14.36 -0.97
C VAL A 92 19.84 13.39 -1.92
N GLY A 93 20.19 12.19 -1.45
CA GLY A 93 20.79 11.15 -2.30
C GLY A 93 19.87 10.72 -3.45
N ARG A 94 18.58 10.52 -3.15
CA ARG A 94 17.54 10.21 -4.15
C ARG A 94 17.34 11.37 -5.13
N LEU A 95 17.32 12.61 -4.65
CA LEU A 95 17.20 13.82 -5.48
C LEU A 95 18.36 13.94 -6.47
N LYS A 96 19.61 13.81 -6.00
CA LYS A 96 20.80 13.85 -6.87
C LYS A 96 20.71 12.80 -7.99
N SER A 97 20.35 11.57 -7.62
CA SER A 97 20.20 10.47 -8.58
C SER A 97 19.08 10.72 -9.60
N LEU A 98 17.97 11.31 -9.15
CA LEU A 98 16.85 11.70 -10.01
C LEU A 98 17.26 12.78 -11.00
N VAL A 99 17.93 13.85 -10.55
CA VAL A 99 18.38 14.95 -11.40
C VAL A 99 19.31 14.44 -12.51
N THR A 100 20.30 13.62 -12.16
CA THR A 100 21.20 13.00 -13.16
C THR A 100 20.42 12.18 -14.19
N ARG A 101 19.45 11.35 -13.76
CA ARG A 101 18.60 10.55 -14.66
C ARG A 101 17.68 11.39 -15.53
N LEU A 102 17.22 12.55 -15.04
CA LEU A 102 16.38 13.47 -15.79
C LEU A 102 17.19 14.20 -16.87
N GLN A 103 18.40 14.65 -16.52
CA GLN A 103 19.34 15.28 -17.45
C GLN A 103 19.73 14.33 -18.58
N ASN A 104 20.14 13.10 -18.25
CA ASN A 104 20.55 12.09 -19.22
C ASN A 104 19.44 11.69 -20.21
N ARG A 105 18.18 11.97 -19.88
CA ARG A 105 17.01 11.68 -20.74
C ARG A 105 16.33 12.95 -21.25
N SER A 106 16.95 14.12 -21.13
CA SER A 106 16.41 15.41 -21.56
C SER A 106 15.02 15.74 -21.02
N MET A 107 14.67 15.23 -19.83
CA MET A 107 13.36 15.41 -19.19
C MET A 107 13.36 16.47 -18.08
N LEU A 108 14.53 17.02 -17.73
CA LEU A 108 14.64 17.99 -16.64
C LEU A 108 13.76 19.24 -16.85
N PRO A 109 13.66 19.85 -18.05
CA PRO A 109 12.79 21.02 -18.26
C PRO A 109 11.31 20.72 -18.03
N ALA A 110 10.82 19.57 -18.53
CA ALA A 110 9.44 19.16 -18.32
C ALA A 110 9.14 18.88 -16.84
N TYR A 111 10.10 18.27 -16.13
CA TYR A 111 9.98 18.03 -14.69
C TYR A 111 9.92 19.33 -13.88
N HIS A 112 10.81 20.29 -14.19
CA HIS A 112 10.81 21.60 -13.57
C HIS A 112 9.50 22.35 -13.81
N MET A 113 8.98 22.31 -15.04
CA MET A 113 7.69 22.93 -15.37
C MET A 113 6.54 22.37 -14.53
N THR A 114 6.49 21.06 -14.27
CA THR A 114 5.49 20.46 -13.39
C THR A 114 5.60 20.93 -11.93
N ILE A 115 6.82 21.08 -11.40
CA ILE A 115 7.02 21.66 -10.06
C ILE A 115 6.54 23.11 -10.01
N MET A 116 6.87 23.91 -11.03
CA MET A 116 6.44 25.32 -11.10
C MET A 116 4.92 25.45 -11.25
N GLU A 117 4.25 24.54 -11.97
CA GLU A 117 2.79 24.47 -12.06
C GLU A 117 2.16 24.21 -10.68
N GLN A 118 2.74 23.29 -9.90
CA GLN A 118 2.30 23.01 -8.52
C GLN A 118 2.52 24.22 -7.59
N LEU A 119 3.65 24.92 -7.74
CA LEU A 119 3.94 26.14 -6.98
C LEU A 119 2.93 27.25 -7.31
N ASN A 120 2.70 27.52 -8.60
CA ASN A 120 1.78 28.56 -9.05
C ASN A 120 0.30 28.27 -8.71
N SER A 121 -0.07 26.99 -8.58
CA SER A 121 -1.41 26.57 -8.17
C SER A 121 -1.58 26.52 -6.65
N GLY A 122 -0.53 26.80 -5.88
CA GLY A 122 -0.56 26.76 -4.41
C GLY A 122 -0.65 25.35 -3.83
N ILE A 123 -0.28 24.32 -4.59
CA ILE A 123 -0.21 22.93 -4.12
C ILE A 123 1.04 22.71 -3.26
N ILE A 124 2.12 23.40 -3.59
CA ILE A 124 3.38 23.40 -2.83
C ILE A 124 3.81 24.85 -2.56
N GLU A 125 4.66 25.03 -1.56
CA GLU A 125 5.25 26.31 -1.20
C GLU A 125 6.78 26.19 -1.02
N GLU A 126 7.47 27.32 -1.13
CA GLU A 126 8.90 27.38 -0.84
C GLU A 126 9.12 27.51 0.67
N VAL A 127 9.87 26.56 1.24
CA VAL A 127 10.19 26.54 2.67
C VAL A 127 11.50 27.30 2.90
N SER A 128 11.52 28.21 3.88
CA SER A 128 12.75 28.93 4.25
C SER A 128 13.79 27.96 4.81
N PRO A 129 15.09 28.10 4.46
CA PRO A 129 16.15 27.24 5.03
C PRO A 129 16.25 27.31 6.56
N ASN A 130 15.73 28.37 7.17
CA ASN A 130 15.73 28.58 8.62
C ASN A 130 14.39 28.20 9.27
N ASP A 131 13.42 27.70 8.50
CA ASP A 131 12.13 27.28 9.02
C ASP A 131 12.24 25.88 9.61
N GLU A 132 12.79 25.80 10.82
CA GLU A 132 12.94 24.56 11.57
C GLU A 132 11.81 24.36 12.59
N VAL A 133 10.58 24.75 12.23
CA VAL A 133 9.44 24.66 13.15
C VAL A 133 8.85 23.25 13.12
N GLY A 134 9.00 22.51 14.22
CA GLY A 134 8.36 21.22 14.43
C GLY A 134 9.15 20.03 13.88
N ALA A 135 8.46 18.92 13.58
CA ALA A 135 9.10 17.75 13.00
C ALA A 135 9.21 17.89 11.48
N ILE A 136 10.43 17.79 10.98
CA ILE A 136 10.74 17.90 9.55
C ILE A 136 10.92 16.50 8.98
N HIS A 137 10.27 16.24 7.86
CA HIS A 137 10.45 15.02 7.09
C HIS A 137 10.35 15.34 5.60
N TYR A 138 11.25 14.75 4.83
CA TYR A 138 11.37 15.04 3.41
C TYR A 138 10.69 13.94 2.60
N LEU A 139 9.85 14.31 1.64
CA LEU A 139 9.22 13.33 0.75
C LEU A 139 10.08 13.17 -0.51
N PRO A 140 10.75 12.03 -0.71
CA PRO A 140 11.39 11.77 -1.99
C PRO A 140 10.33 11.70 -3.08
N HIS A 141 10.68 12.13 -4.29
CA HIS A 141 9.75 12.13 -5.41
C HIS A 141 10.40 11.53 -6.66
N HIS A 142 9.57 11.06 -7.59
CA HIS A 142 10.04 10.53 -8.86
C HIS A 142 9.06 10.82 -10.00
N LYS A 143 9.55 10.68 -11.23
CA LYS A 143 8.72 10.86 -12.43
C LYS A 143 7.93 9.60 -12.74
N MET A 144 6.66 9.75 -13.04
CA MET A 144 5.83 8.75 -13.69
C MET A 144 5.53 9.21 -15.12
N LEU A 145 5.74 8.33 -16.09
CA LEU A 145 5.34 8.56 -17.47
C LEU A 145 4.04 7.79 -17.69
N THR A 146 2.95 8.51 -17.93
CA THR A 146 1.68 7.89 -18.31
C THR A 146 1.58 7.94 -19.83
N PRO A 147 1.62 6.80 -20.55
CA PRO A 147 1.28 6.78 -21.97
C PRO A 147 -0.19 7.18 -22.12
N SER A 148 -0.48 8.20 -22.92
CA SER A 148 -1.84 8.46 -23.41
C SER A 148 -1.83 8.40 -24.93
N GLU A 149 -3.00 8.21 -25.53
CA GLU A 149 -3.15 7.95 -26.97
C GLU A 149 -2.45 9.00 -27.86
N ASN A 150 -2.34 10.25 -27.39
CA ASN A 150 -1.72 11.35 -28.15
C ASN A 150 -0.48 11.96 -27.49
N THR A 151 -0.23 11.77 -26.18
CA THR A 151 0.92 12.38 -25.49
C THR A 151 1.43 11.52 -24.31
N THR A 152 2.72 11.57 -24.01
CA THR A 152 3.24 11.03 -22.74
C THR A 152 3.30 12.17 -21.72
N LYS A 153 2.32 12.26 -20.81
CA LYS A 153 2.35 13.29 -19.75
C LYS A 153 3.29 12.85 -18.63
N LEU A 154 4.26 13.70 -18.29
CA LEU A 154 5.09 13.53 -17.11
C LEU A 154 4.30 13.95 -15.88
N ARG A 155 4.28 13.10 -14.85
CA ARG A 155 3.72 13.39 -13.53
C ARG A 155 4.78 13.18 -12.46
N ILE A 156 4.63 13.89 -11.35
CA ILE A 156 5.50 13.76 -10.18
C ILE A 156 4.73 13.01 -9.10
N VAL A 157 5.34 11.94 -8.59
CA VAL A 157 4.81 11.14 -7.49
C VAL A 157 5.71 11.36 -6.29
N TYR A 158 5.10 11.74 -5.16
CA TYR A 158 5.75 11.85 -3.85
C TYR A 158 5.58 10.51 -3.12
N ASP A 159 6.69 10.02 -2.57
CA ASP A 159 6.79 8.78 -1.81
C ASP A 159 6.63 9.16 -0.33
N ALA A 160 5.44 8.88 0.23
CA ALA A 160 4.98 9.32 1.55
C ALA A 160 4.84 8.16 2.53
#